data_AF-A0A367IIF8-F1
#
_entry.id   AF-A0A367IIF8-F1
#
_cell.length_a   1.000
_cell.length_b   1.000
_cell.length_c   1.000
_cell.angle_alpha   90.00
_cell.angle_beta   90.00
_cell.angle_gamma   90.00
#
_symmetry.space_group_name_H-M   'P 1'
#
loop_
_entity.id
_entity.type
_entity.pdbx_description
1 polymer ?
#
loop_
_entity_poly.entity_id
_entity_poly.type
_entity_poly.pdbx_seq_one_letter_code
_entity_poly.pdbx_strand_id
1 'polypeptide(L)'
;MPIAEHIFASVALIPERQVAEARTSPPEAQPMKDGRDIPPVLANLGEVCFGGKKMYSIVERQDTIRIPAEYIREGQSLVDHIDSLANDAFEGRFDIDENYTVLTFDHKPVGRGKIIHGDGAIYQAVSFKALLFNMENNEVVDGYVSDVSEYGAFVRIGPVEALLHKSQILDEPIQVNMGIRRIEGAQSGKHIEEGSHVRSRVVSKAINQNDPRASKIGLNCKMDGLGAAGWIKENE
;
A
#
# COMPACT_ATOMS: atom_id res chain seq x y z
N MET A 1 -29.53 16.90 24.93
CA MET A 1 -28.34 16.26 24.35
C MET A 1 -28.80 15.08 23.51
N PRO A 2 -28.81 15.19 22.17
CA PRO A 2 -28.91 14.04 21.30
C PRO A 2 -27.58 13.72 20.62
N ILE A 3 -27.50 12.47 20.20
CA ILE A 3 -26.33 11.70 19.76
C ILE A 3 -25.99 12.07 18.31
N ALA A 4 -24.70 12.25 18.02
CA ALA A 4 -24.21 12.51 16.67
C ALA A 4 -24.08 11.18 15.91
N GLU A 5 -24.85 11.04 14.82
CA GLU A 5 -24.66 9.98 13.82
C GLU A 5 -23.55 10.40 12.86
N HIS A 6 -22.44 9.66 12.90
CA HIS A 6 -21.39 9.74 11.87
C HIS A 6 -21.81 8.88 10.67
N ILE A 7 -22.20 9.53 9.58
CA ILE A 7 -22.45 8.87 8.30
C ILE A 7 -21.11 8.76 7.56
N PHE A 8 -20.56 7.54 7.48
CA PHE A 8 -19.43 7.21 6.62
C PHE A 8 -19.91 7.18 5.16
N ALA A 9 -19.46 8.13 4.34
CA ALA A 9 -19.65 8.08 2.89
C ALA A 9 -18.58 7.15 2.28
N SER A 10 -19.02 5.99 1.80
CA SER A 10 -18.19 5.06 1.05
C SER A 10 -17.97 5.59 -0.36
N VAL A 11 -16.73 5.98 -0.68
CA VAL A 11 -16.28 6.31 -2.05
C VAL A 11 -15.97 5.00 -2.77
N ALA A 12 -16.82 4.64 -3.73
CA ALA A 12 -16.64 3.49 -4.60
C ALA A 12 -15.79 3.88 -5.81
N LEU A 13 -14.61 3.27 -5.93
CA LEU A 13 -13.83 3.24 -7.17
C LEU A 13 -14.30 2.04 -8.00
N ILE A 14 -14.67 2.27 -9.26
CA ILE A 14 -15.18 1.23 -10.17
C ILE A 14 -14.03 0.78 -11.09
N PRO A 15 -13.68 -0.53 -11.14
CA PRO A 15 -12.73 -1.03 -12.12
C PRO A 15 -13.36 -1.09 -13.51
N GLU A 16 -12.61 -0.68 -14.54
CA GLU A 16 -13.04 -0.71 -15.94
C GLU A 16 -13.46 -2.12 -16.39
N ARG A 17 -14.71 -2.24 -16.86
CA ARG A 17 -15.21 -3.45 -17.55
C ARG A 17 -14.82 -3.41 -19.02
N GLN A 18 -14.03 -4.39 -19.47
CA GLN A 18 -13.90 -4.70 -20.89
C GLN A 18 -15.22 -5.25 -21.45
N VAL A 19 -15.67 -4.65 -22.55
CA VAL A 19 -16.86 -5.03 -23.30
C VAL A 19 -16.54 -6.31 -24.09
N ALA A 20 -17.24 -7.40 -23.79
CA ALA A 20 -17.15 -8.64 -24.54
C ALA A 20 -18.09 -8.58 -25.77
N GLU A 21 -17.51 -8.65 -26.97
CA GLU A 21 -18.26 -8.83 -28.21
C GLU A 21 -18.81 -10.26 -28.32
N ALA A 22 -20.08 -10.34 -28.72
CA ALA A 22 -20.80 -11.58 -28.97
C ALA A 22 -20.15 -12.37 -30.13
N ARG A 23 -20.01 -13.69 -29.95
CA ARG A 23 -19.76 -14.62 -31.06
C ARG A 23 -20.79 -15.73 -31.08
N THR A 24 -21.40 -15.84 -32.25
CA THR A 24 -22.33 -16.83 -32.75
C THR A 24 -21.71 -18.22 -32.87
N SER A 25 -22.58 -19.23 -32.92
CA SER A 25 -22.36 -20.68 -32.95
C SER A 25 -21.39 -21.20 -34.04
N PRO A 26 -20.88 -22.45 -33.92
CA PRO A 26 -19.65 -22.90 -34.57
C PRO A 26 -19.88 -23.57 -35.94
N PRO A 27 -18.84 -23.65 -36.80
CA PRO A 27 -18.77 -24.66 -37.85
C PRO A 27 -17.67 -25.70 -37.60
N GLU A 28 -17.84 -26.80 -38.32
CA GLU A 28 -17.26 -28.14 -38.18
C GLU A 28 -15.74 -28.27 -38.36
N ALA A 29 -15.22 -29.36 -37.80
CA ALA A 29 -13.84 -29.81 -37.85
C ALA A 29 -13.44 -30.42 -39.22
N GLN A 30 -12.23 -30.09 -39.71
CA GLN A 30 -11.47 -30.80 -40.76
C GLN A 30 -9.94 -30.48 -40.63
N PRO A 31 -9.01 -31.29 -41.20
CA PRO A 31 -8.17 -32.19 -40.43
C PRO A 31 -6.68 -31.78 -40.40
N MET A 32 -5.95 -32.45 -39.51
CA MET A 32 -4.52 -32.36 -39.25
C MET A 32 -3.68 -32.67 -40.51
N LYS A 33 -2.75 -31.77 -40.86
CA LYS A 33 -1.63 -32.03 -41.78
C LYS A 33 -0.33 -31.52 -41.17
N ASP A 34 0.63 -32.45 -41.04
CA ASP A 34 2.01 -32.23 -40.64
C ASP A 34 2.74 -31.26 -41.57
N GLY A 35 3.45 -30.31 -40.98
CA GLY A 35 4.36 -29.40 -41.66
C GLY A 35 5.12 -28.57 -40.63
N ARG A 36 6.39 -28.93 -40.42
CA ARG A 36 7.33 -28.22 -39.56
C ARG A 36 7.53 -26.80 -40.08
N ASP A 37 7.13 -25.81 -39.29
CA ASP A 37 7.73 -24.48 -39.28
C ASP A 37 7.58 -23.90 -37.86
N ILE A 38 8.72 -23.70 -37.21
CA ILE A 38 8.81 -23.08 -35.89
C ILE A 38 8.66 -21.57 -36.12
N PRO A 39 7.63 -20.89 -35.60
CA PRO A 39 7.54 -19.44 -35.75
C PRO A 39 8.73 -18.80 -35.02
N PRO A 40 9.31 -17.71 -35.55
CA PRO A 40 10.40 -17.03 -34.88
C PRO A 40 9.90 -16.56 -33.51
N VAL A 41 10.62 -16.96 -32.46
CA VAL A 41 10.43 -16.43 -31.10
C VAL A 41 10.49 -14.92 -31.21
N LEU A 42 9.33 -14.29 -31.05
CA LEU A 42 9.20 -12.85 -31.06
C LEU A 42 10.01 -12.34 -29.87
N ALA A 43 11.20 -11.82 -30.16
CA ALA A 43 12.06 -11.10 -29.24
C ALA A 43 11.38 -9.78 -28.86
N ASN A 44 10.31 -9.87 -28.07
CA ASN A 44 9.92 -8.80 -27.17
C ASN A 44 10.47 -9.18 -25.79
N LEU A 45 11.79 -9.14 -25.67
CA LEU A 45 12.41 -8.74 -24.42
C LEU A 45 12.07 -7.27 -24.26
N GLY A 46 10.85 -6.99 -23.78
CA GLY A 46 10.60 -5.73 -23.12
C GLY A 46 11.72 -5.55 -22.11
N GLU A 47 12.37 -4.39 -22.16
CA GLU A 47 13.45 -4.04 -21.25
C GLU A 47 13.04 -4.43 -19.84
N VAL A 48 13.69 -5.48 -19.31
CA VAL A 48 13.59 -5.77 -17.89
C VAL A 48 14.39 -4.65 -17.25
N CYS A 49 13.70 -3.56 -16.92
CA CYS A 49 14.24 -2.48 -16.12
C CYS A 49 14.60 -3.09 -14.77
N PHE A 50 15.83 -3.57 -14.63
CA PHE A 50 16.47 -3.87 -13.35
C PHE A 50 16.77 -2.54 -12.64
N GLY A 51 15.72 -1.83 -12.27
CA GLY A 51 15.74 -0.79 -11.26
C GLY A 51 14.79 -1.24 -10.17
N GLY A 52 15.34 -1.76 -9.06
CA GLY A 52 14.54 -2.11 -7.89
C GLY A 52 13.59 -0.97 -7.54
N LYS A 53 12.33 -1.28 -7.28
CA LYS A 53 11.31 -0.26 -7.07
C LYS A 53 11.70 0.47 -5.78
N LYS A 54 11.91 1.79 -5.87
CA LYS A 54 12.24 2.58 -4.66
C LYS A 54 11.08 2.51 -3.68
N MET A 55 11.39 2.31 -2.39
CA MET A 55 10.41 2.25 -1.31
C MET A 55 9.44 3.44 -1.31
N TYR A 56 9.98 4.64 -1.56
CA TYR A 56 9.19 5.85 -1.77
C TYR A 56 9.40 6.37 -3.18
N SER A 57 8.29 6.64 -3.87
CA SER A 57 8.32 7.20 -5.21
C SER A 57 7.22 8.27 -5.37
N ILE A 58 7.53 9.30 -6.15
CA ILE A 58 6.54 10.30 -6.55
C ILE A 58 6.16 9.98 -7.98
N VAL A 59 4.86 9.81 -8.23
CA VAL A 59 4.33 9.55 -9.57
C VAL A 59 3.25 10.56 -9.91
N GLU A 60 3.11 10.88 -11.19
CA GLU A 60 1.97 11.63 -11.70
C GLU A 60 0.87 10.65 -12.09
N ARG A 61 -0.34 10.86 -11.57
CA ARG A 61 -1.52 10.06 -11.87
C ARG A 61 -2.66 10.96 -12.31
N GLN A 62 -3.60 10.38 -13.03
CA GLN A 62 -4.84 11.02 -13.41
C GLN A 62 -5.98 10.10 -13.03
N ASP A 63 -6.93 10.61 -12.26
CA ASP A 63 -8.10 9.87 -11.84
C ASP A 63 -9.32 10.80 -11.72
N THR A 64 -10.51 10.24 -11.56
CA THR A 64 -11.77 10.97 -11.54
C THR A 64 -12.31 11.08 -10.13
N ILE A 65 -12.50 12.31 -9.65
CA ILE A 65 -13.18 12.57 -8.39
C ILE A 65 -14.68 12.80 -8.62
N ARG A 66 -15.49 12.33 -7.67
CA ARG A 66 -16.92 12.65 -7.60
C ARG A 66 -17.09 13.88 -6.70
N ILE A 67 -17.60 14.96 -7.26
CA ILE A 67 -17.88 16.21 -6.58
C ILE A 67 -19.39 16.27 -6.27
N PRO A 68 -19.81 16.12 -5.00
CA PRO A 68 -21.20 16.21 -4.62
C PRO A 68 -21.80 17.60 -4.93
N ALA A 69 -23.11 17.65 -5.20
CA ALA A 69 -23.81 18.90 -5.52
C ALA A 69 -23.71 19.96 -4.42
N GLU A 70 -23.47 19.55 -3.17
CA GLU A 70 -23.30 20.44 -2.02
C GLU A 70 -22.13 21.41 -2.17
N TYR A 71 -21.09 21.00 -2.91
CA TYR A 71 -19.89 21.81 -3.19
C TYR A 71 -20.06 22.74 -4.39
N ILE A 72 -21.23 22.73 -5.03
CA ILE A 72 -21.58 23.56 -6.19
C ILE A 72 -22.53 24.67 -5.70
N ARG A 73 -22.10 25.45 -4.70
CA ARG A 73 -22.85 26.59 -4.19
C ARG A 73 -22.27 27.90 -4.72
N GLU A 74 -23.16 28.86 -4.90
CA GLU A 74 -22.84 30.20 -5.39
C GLU A 74 -21.86 30.89 -4.42
N GLY A 75 -20.72 31.34 -4.94
CA GLY A 75 -19.68 32.04 -4.16
C GLY A 75 -18.52 31.18 -3.65
N GLN A 76 -18.55 29.86 -3.84
CA GLN A 76 -17.40 28.99 -3.56
C GLN A 76 -16.66 28.65 -4.86
N SER A 77 -15.33 28.73 -4.84
CA SER A 77 -14.56 28.23 -5.97
C SER A 77 -14.49 26.71 -5.88
N LEU A 78 -14.79 26.03 -6.99
CA LEU A 78 -14.67 24.58 -7.12
C LEU A 78 -13.24 24.12 -6.82
N VAL A 79 -12.27 24.95 -7.21
CA VAL A 79 -10.83 24.68 -7.07
C VAL A 79 -10.44 24.52 -5.60
N ASP A 80 -11.00 25.33 -4.70
CA ASP A 80 -10.69 25.28 -3.26
C ASP A 80 -11.07 23.94 -2.61
N HIS A 81 -12.03 23.20 -3.20
CA HIS A 81 -12.54 21.95 -2.66
C HIS A 81 -11.99 20.71 -3.37
N ILE A 82 -11.38 20.88 -4.56
CA ILE A 82 -10.77 19.76 -5.30
C ILE A 82 -9.67 19.10 -4.46
N ASP A 83 -8.83 19.90 -3.79
CA ASP A 83 -7.75 19.37 -2.96
C ASP A 83 -8.28 18.50 -1.83
N SER A 84 -9.28 18.99 -1.07
CA SER A 84 -9.88 18.23 0.03
C SER A 84 -10.55 16.95 -0.46
N LEU A 85 -11.34 17.04 -1.54
CA LEU A 85 -12.04 15.88 -2.10
C LEU A 85 -11.07 14.85 -2.68
N ALA A 86 -9.97 15.31 -3.30
CA ALA A 86 -8.96 14.43 -3.85
C ALA A 86 -8.15 13.74 -2.74
N ASN A 87 -7.80 14.45 -1.67
CA ASN A 87 -7.13 13.86 -0.51
C ASN A 87 -7.99 12.74 0.09
N ASP A 88 -9.28 13.02 0.34
CA ASP A 88 -10.21 12.02 0.89
C ASP A 88 -10.44 10.82 -0.04
N ALA A 89 -10.42 11.05 -1.36
CA ALA A 89 -10.65 10.01 -2.35
C ALA A 89 -9.44 9.09 -2.53
N PHE A 90 -8.23 9.65 -2.60
CA PHE A 90 -7.04 8.94 -3.07
C PHE A 90 -6.08 8.51 -1.96
N GLU A 91 -6.05 9.18 -0.81
CA GLU A 91 -5.08 8.90 0.25
C GLU A 91 -5.48 7.69 1.11
N GLY A 92 -4.46 7.08 1.72
CA GLY A 92 -4.65 6.05 2.73
C GLY A 92 -5.18 4.74 2.18
N ARG A 93 -4.89 4.39 0.92
CA ARG A 93 -5.35 3.15 0.27
C ARG A 93 -4.20 2.43 -0.40
N PHE A 94 -4.33 1.12 -0.52
CA PHE A 94 -3.45 0.28 -1.34
C PHE A 94 -4.03 0.08 -2.72
N ASP A 95 -3.19 0.22 -3.73
CA ASP A 95 -3.48 -0.11 -5.12
C ASP A 95 -3.36 -1.63 -5.37
N ILE A 96 -3.78 -2.09 -6.56
CA ILE A 96 -3.60 -3.47 -7.03
C ILE A 96 -2.13 -3.89 -7.02
N ASP A 97 -1.23 -2.94 -7.28
CA ASP A 97 0.22 -3.15 -7.29
C ASP A 97 0.87 -3.04 -5.90
N GLU A 98 0.08 -3.11 -4.82
CA GLU A 98 0.52 -2.97 -3.42
C GLU A 98 1.19 -1.63 -3.08
N ASN A 99 0.96 -0.59 -3.89
CA ASN A 99 1.43 0.75 -3.58
C ASN A 99 0.46 1.41 -2.59
N TYR A 100 0.97 1.90 -1.47
CA TYR A 100 0.22 2.70 -0.52
C TYR A 100 0.31 4.19 -0.89
N THR A 101 -0.83 4.84 -1.11
CA THR A 101 -0.86 6.28 -1.34
C THR A 101 -0.77 7.03 -0.02
N VAL A 102 0.37 7.68 0.23
CA VAL A 102 0.63 8.43 1.48
C VAL A 102 0.01 9.81 1.41
N LEU A 103 0.27 10.52 0.31
CA LEU A 103 -0.12 11.92 0.14
C LEU A 103 -0.36 12.19 -1.35
N THR A 104 -1.37 13.00 -1.64
CA THR A 104 -1.59 13.56 -2.97
C THR A 104 -1.44 15.08 -2.94
N PHE A 105 -0.88 15.67 -3.99
CA PHE A 105 -0.65 17.12 -4.08
C PHE A 105 -0.60 17.59 -5.54
N ASP A 106 -0.68 18.92 -5.72
CA ASP A 106 -0.70 19.58 -7.03
C ASP A 106 -1.87 19.08 -7.90
N HIS A 107 -3.08 19.08 -7.33
CA HIS A 107 -4.29 18.64 -7.99
C HIS A 107 -4.75 19.67 -9.03
N LYS A 108 -4.83 19.23 -10.29
CA LYS A 108 -5.23 20.07 -11.42
C LYS A 108 -6.43 19.45 -12.13
N PRO A 109 -7.57 20.15 -12.24
CA PRO A 109 -8.69 19.65 -13.03
C PRO A 109 -8.30 19.57 -14.51
N VAL A 110 -8.52 18.42 -15.12
CA VAL A 110 -8.25 18.16 -16.54
C VAL A 110 -9.57 18.11 -17.30
N GLY A 111 -9.73 19.04 -18.24
CA GLY A 111 -10.92 19.10 -19.08
C GLY A 111 -12.19 19.49 -18.32
N ARG A 112 -13.36 19.14 -18.88
CA ARG A 112 -14.67 19.46 -18.31
C ARG A 112 -15.23 18.29 -17.52
N GLY A 113 -15.75 18.58 -16.33
CA GLY A 113 -16.50 17.63 -15.54
C GLY A 113 -17.77 17.15 -16.24
N LYS A 114 -18.16 15.91 -15.98
CA LYS A 114 -19.35 15.25 -16.55
C LYS A 114 -20.38 15.04 -15.47
N ILE A 115 -21.65 15.31 -15.76
CA ILE A 115 -22.76 15.01 -14.86
C ILE A 115 -23.37 13.68 -15.29
N ILE A 116 -23.49 12.75 -14.35
CA ILE A 116 -24.16 11.47 -14.58
C ILE A 116 -25.63 11.61 -14.17
N HIS A 117 -26.54 11.19 -15.06
CA HIS A 117 -27.99 11.19 -14.79
C HIS A 117 -28.30 10.34 -13.56
N GLY A 118 -29.06 10.89 -12.61
CA GLY A 118 -29.50 10.20 -11.39
C GLY A 118 -28.63 10.42 -10.15
N ASP A 119 -27.39 10.90 -10.29
CA ASP A 119 -26.48 11.12 -9.15
C ASP A 119 -26.33 12.62 -8.77
N GLY A 120 -26.58 13.54 -9.71
CA GLY A 120 -26.50 14.99 -9.47
C GLY A 120 -25.10 15.53 -9.15
N ALA A 121 -24.11 14.65 -9.04
CA ALA A 121 -22.70 14.97 -8.82
C ALA A 121 -21.96 15.25 -10.15
N ILE A 122 -20.89 16.04 -10.04
CA ILE A 122 -19.95 16.26 -11.15
C ILE A 122 -18.79 15.28 -11.01
N TYR A 123 -18.51 14.53 -12.06
CA TYR A 123 -17.34 13.68 -12.18
C TYR A 123 -16.26 14.46 -12.93
N GLN A 124 -15.19 14.84 -12.22
CA GLN A 124 -14.10 15.65 -12.76
C GLN A 124 -12.82 14.82 -12.78
N ALA A 125 -12.18 14.74 -13.95
CA ALA A 125 -10.83 14.19 -14.04
C ALA A 125 -9.84 15.19 -13.43
N VAL A 126 -8.93 14.70 -12.61
CA VAL A 126 -7.91 15.47 -11.90
C VAL A 126 -6.57 14.78 -12.11
N SER A 127 -5.58 15.55 -12.56
CA SER A 127 -4.19 15.13 -12.59
C SER A 127 -3.53 15.60 -11.30
N PHE A 128 -2.80 14.71 -10.64
CA PHE A 128 -2.15 14.99 -9.37
C PHE A 128 -0.85 14.20 -9.24
N LYS A 129 0.00 14.65 -8.31
CA LYS A 129 1.18 13.90 -7.88
C LYS A 129 0.83 13.10 -6.64
N ALA A 130 1.23 11.84 -6.64
CA ALA A 130 1.04 10.93 -5.52
C ALA A 130 2.41 10.51 -4.97
N LEU A 131 2.58 10.64 -3.65
CA LEU A 131 3.65 10.00 -2.91
C LEU A 131 3.22 8.56 -2.60
N LEU A 132 3.85 7.61 -3.27
CA LEU A 132 3.61 6.20 -3.08
C LEU A 132 4.67 5.59 -2.17
N PHE A 133 4.20 4.72 -1.27
CA PHE A 133 5.02 3.85 -0.45
C PHE A 133 4.82 2.40 -0.90
N ASN A 134 5.90 1.75 -1.32
CA ASN A 134 5.93 0.34 -1.66
C ASN A 134 6.95 -0.37 -0.76
N MET A 135 6.72 -1.63 -0.45
CA MET A 135 7.68 -2.49 0.23
C MET A 135 7.91 -3.74 -0.59
N GLU A 136 9.17 -4.04 -0.89
CA GLU A 136 9.54 -5.29 -1.54
C GLU A 136 9.74 -6.41 -0.51
N ASN A 137 9.55 -7.66 -0.96
CA ASN A 137 9.92 -8.80 -0.12
C ASN A 137 11.44 -8.82 0.05
N ASN A 138 11.90 -9.15 1.26
CA ASN A 138 13.30 -9.12 1.66
C ASN A 138 13.93 -7.71 1.71
N GLU A 139 13.15 -6.65 1.62
CA GLU A 139 13.64 -5.29 1.83
C GLU A 139 14.07 -5.08 3.29
N VAL A 140 15.19 -4.39 3.48
CA VAL A 140 15.66 -3.98 4.82
C VAL A 140 15.05 -2.62 5.13
N VAL A 141 14.36 -2.55 6.25
CA VAL A 141 13.55 -1.41 6.67
C VAL A 141 13.95 -0.99 8.08
N ASP A 142 14.07 0.31 8.26
CA ASP A 142 14.29 0.93 9.57
C ASP A 142 12.94 1.42 10.11
N GLY A 143 12.67 1.12 11.38
CA GLY A 143 11.43 1.48 12.03
C GLY A 143 11.62 1.73 13.52
N TYR A 144 10.51 2.09 14.18
CA TYR A 144 10.46 2.25 15.62
C TYR A 144 9.41 1.32 16.20
N VAL A 145 9.68 0.79 17.40
CA VAL A 145 8.73 -0.07 18.11
C VAL A 145 7.61 0.80 18.65
N SER A 146 6.40 0.60 18.15
CA SER A 146 5.20 1.34 18.58
C SER A 146 4.54 0.72 19.80
N ASP A 147 4.52 -0.61 19.89
CA ASP A 147 3.93 -1.33 21.01
C ASP A 147 4.58 -2.71 21.18
N VAL A 148 4.49 -3.27 22.39
CA VAL A 148 5.01 -4.60 22.72
C VAL A 148 3.87 -5.48 23.22
N SER A 149 3.78 -6.68 22.65
CA SER A 149 2.76 -7.68 22.94
C SER A 149 3.40 -9.02 23.34
N GLU A 150 2.61 -9.94 23.89
CA GLU A 150 3.06 -11.30 24.23
C GLU A 150 3.52 -12.11 23.01
N TYR A 151 3.03 -11.74 21.83
CA TYR A 151 3.36 -12.39 20.56
C TYR A 151 4.62 -11.81 19.90
N GLY A 152 5.10 -10.64 20.32
CA GLY A 152 6.20 -9.93 19.69
C GLY A 152 6.11 -8.42 19.84
N ALA A 153 6.79 -7.69 18.97
CA ALA A 153 6.79 -6.23 18.95
C ALA A 153 6.11 -5.71 17.66
N PHE A 154 5.30 -4.67 17.80
CA PHE A 154 4.81 -3.91 16.65
C PHE A 154 5.82 -2.83 16.31
N VAL A 155 6.22 -2.80 15.04
CA VAL A 155 7.21 -1.86 14.52
C VAL A 155 6.52 -1.02 13.45
N ARG A 156 6.51 0.29 13.64
CA ARG A 156 6.02 1.21 12.61
C ARG A 156 7.11 1.44 11.57
N ILE A 157 6.73 1.18 10.31
CA ILE A 157 7.57 1.39 9.14
C ILE A 157 6.83 2.35 8.23
N GLY A 158 7.24 3.62 8.24
CA GLY A 158 6.57 4.66 7.47
C GLY A 158 5.07 4.77 7.81
N PRO A 159 4.16 4.59 6.83
CA PRO A 159 2.72 4.70 7.04
C PRO A 159 2.05 3.44 7.61
N VAL A 160 2.74 2.31 7.63
CA VAL A 160 2.19 1.00 8.04
C VAL A 160 2.82 0.49 9.34
N GLU A 161 2.13 -0.42 9.99
CA GLU A 161 2.61 -1.13 11.16
C GLU A 161 2.85 -2.60 10.80
N ALA A 162 3.98 -3.13 11.24
CA ALA A 162 4.39 -4.50 10.97
C ALA A 162 4.65 -5.24 12.29
N LEU A 163 4.45 -6.55 12.26
CA LEU A 163 4.64 -7.41 13.41
C LEU A 163 6.01 -8.09 13.33
N LEU A 164 6.84 -7.82 14.32
CA LEU A 164 8.04 -8.58 14.60
C LEU A 164 7.70 -9.68 15.61
N HIS A 165 7.49 -10.89 15.11
CA HIS A 165 7.12 -12.03 15.95
C HIS A 165 8.25 -12.38 16.93
N LYS A 166 7.89 -12.80 18.15
CA LYS A 166 8.83 -13.10 19.24
C LYS A 166 9.99 -14.02 18.82
N SER A 167 9.69 -15.06 18.03
CA SER A 167 10.69 -16.02 17.53
C SER A 167 11.58 -15.50 16.40
N GLN A 168 11.38 -14.27 15.93
CA GLN A 168 12.14 -13.62 14.86
C GLN A 168 12.95 -12.40 15.37
N ILE A 169 12.99 -12.18 16.69
CA ILE A 169 13.72 -11.07 17.32
C ILE A 169 15.19 -11.45 17.56
N LEU A 170 15.43 -12.53 18.29
CA LEU A 170 16.75 -13.04 18.66
C LEU A 170 16.80 -14.57 18.48
N ASP A 171 18.00 -15.13 18.34
CA ASP A 171 18.23 -16.58 18.21
C ASP A 171 18.26 -17.34 19.55
N GLU A 172 18.00 -16.63 20.65
CA GLU A 172 17.96 -17.19 22.00
C GLU A 172 16.53 -17.16 22.57
N PRO A 173 16.23 -17.91 23.65
CA PRO A 173 14.97 -17.76 24.35
C PRO A 173 14.82 -16.34 24.90
N ILE A 174 13.68 -15.73 24.59
CA ILE A 174 13.34 -14.37 25.05
C ILE A 174 12.31 -14.41 26.18
N GLN A 175 12.39 -13.43 27.06
CA GLN A 175 11.42 -13.15 28.11
C GLN A 175 10.71 -11.85 27.78
N VAL A 176 9.38 -11.85 27.91
CA VAL A 176 8.54 -10.68 27.64
C VAL A 176 8.00 -10.17 28.97
N ASN A 177 8.39 -8.95 29.32
CA ASN A 177 7.86 -8.26 30.49
C ASN A 177 6.79 -7.26 30.05
N MET A 178 5.53 -7.64 30.18
CA MET A 178 4.37 -6.81 29.80
C MET A 178 4.20 -5.57 30.69
N GLY A 179 4.72 -5.59 31.94
CA GLY A 179 4.61 -4.45 32.84
C GLY A 179 5.46 -3.25 32.39
N ILE A 180 6.65 -3.53 31.86
CA ILE A 180 7.59 -2.52 31.36
C ILE A 180 7.55 -2.43 29.83
N ARG A 181 6.75 -3.26 29.16
CA ARG A 181 6.66 -3.35 27.69
C ARG A 181 8.04 -3.56 27.05
N ARG A 182 8.77 -4.54 27.58
CA ARG A 182 10.14 -4.86 27.19
C ARG A 182 10.26 -6.35 26.86
N ILE A 183 10.97 -6.64 25.77
CA ILE A 183 11.38 -7.98 25.38
C ILE A 183 12.89 -8.08 25.59
N GLU A 184 13.35 -9.08 26.32
CA GLU A 184 14.77 -9.28 26.62
C GLU A 184 15.22 -10.71 26.30
N GLY A 185 16.44 -10.86 25.80
CA GLY A 185 17.09 -12.13 25.58
C GLY A 185 17.68 -12.70 26.86
N ALA A 186 17.45 -13.99 27.12
CA ALA A 186 17.83 -14.61 28.39
C ALA A 186 19.35 -14.78 28.58
N GLN A 187 20.16 -14.86 27.52
CA GLN A 187 21.61 -15.06 27.62
C GLN A 187 22.41 -13.79 27.25
N SER A 188 22.02 -13.06 26.21
CA SER A 188 22.76 -11.88 25.75
C SER A 188 22.42 -10.59 26.51
N GLY A 189 21.27 -10.53 27.19
CA GLY A 189 20.77 -9.30 27.80
C GLY A 189 20.33 -8.22 26.79
N LYS A 190 20.36 -8.53 25.48
CA LYS A 190 19.82 -7.68 24.42
C LYS A 190 18.32 -7.50 24.63
N HIS A 191 17.86 -6.26 24.59
CA HIS A 191 16.45 -5.95 24.81
C HIS A 191 15.90 -4.96 23.79
N ILE A 192 14.60 -5.02 23.60
CA ILE A 192 13.79 -4.11 22.80
C ILE A 192 12.65 -3.64 23.68
N GLU A 193 12.39 -2.34 23.68
CA GLU A 193 11.28 -1.71 24.39
C GLU A 193 10.50 -0.78 23.46
N GLU A 194 9.31 -0.36 23.90
CA GLU A 194 8.53 0.67 23.22
C GLU A 194 9.38 1.93 22.97
N GLY A 195 9.39 2.42 21.72
CA GLY A 195 10.24 3.54 21.28
C GLY A 195 11.63 3.16 20.78
N SER A 196 12.05 1.90 20.89
CA SER A 196 13.35 1.46 20.36
C SER A 196 13.41 1.53 18.83
N HIS A 197 14.55 1.97 18.29
CA HIS A 197 14.83 1.90 16.87
C HIS A 197 15.30 0.51 16.47
N VAL A 198 14.66 -0.07 15.46
CA VAL A 198 14.96 -1.43 15.00
C VAL A 198 15.11 -1.44 13.48
N ARG A 199 16.21 -2.04 13.02
CA ARG A 199 16.42 -2.40 11.63
C ARG A 199 15.97 -3.83 11.41
N SER A 200 15.01 -4.04 10.54
CA SER A 200 14.42 -5.35 10.28
C SER A 200 14.39 -5.65 8.79
N ARG A 201 14.14 -6.91 8.41
CA ARG A 201 13.86 -7.30 7.03
C ARG A 201 12.41 -7.74 6.89
N VAL A 202 11.74 -7.30 5.84
CA VAL A 202 10.38 -7.76 5.49
C VAL A 202 10.46 -9.19 4.97
N VAL A 203 9.81 -10.13 5.65
CA VAL A 203 9.80 -11.55 5.26
C VAL A 203 8.48 -12.00 4.65
N SER A 204 7.37 -11.39 5.06
CA SER A 204 6.04 -11.72 4.54
C SER A 204 5.17 -10.48 4.47
N LYS A 205 4.34 -10.42 3.43
CA LYS A 205 3.35 -9.36 3.21
C LYS A 205 2.01 -10.01 2.91
N ALA A 206 0.99 -9.61 3.65
CA ALA A 206 -0.40 -9.90 3.36
C ALA A 206 -1.16 -8.56 3.41
N ILE A 207 -1.18 -7.87 2.27
CA ILE A 207 -1.77 -6.55 2.13
C ILE A 207 -3.28 -6.69 1.90
N ASN A 208 -4.06 -5.91 2.63
CA ASN A 208 -5.50 -5.80 2.41
C ASN A 208 -5.81 -4.46 1.72
N GLN A 209 -6.39 -4.52 0.52
CA GLN A 209 -6.69 -3.34 -0.30
C GLN A 209 -7.77 -2.45 0.32
N ASN A 210 -8.75 -3.05 1.00
CA ASN A 210 -9.89 -2.32 1.56
C ASN A 210 -9.57 -1.68 2.90
N ASP A 211 -8.76 -2.36 3.72
CA ASP A 211 -8.33 -1.87 5.03
C ASP A 211 -6.81 -1.98 5.18
N PRO A 212 -6.07 -0.90 4.93
CA PRO A 212 -4.63 -0.88 5.10
C PRO A 212 -4.19 -1.25 6.51
N ARG A 213 -4.97 -0.91 7.54
CA ARG A 213 -4.61 -1.19 8.94
C ARG A 213 -4.73 -2.67 9.29
N ALA A 214 -5.57 -3.41 8.56
CA ALA A 214 -5.68 -4.86 8.71
C ALA A 214 -4.59 -5.63 7.96
N SER A 215 -3.72 -4.94 7.21
CA SER A 215 -2.59 -5.57 6.51
C SER A 215 -1.61 -6.19 7.51
N LYS A 216 -1.15 -7.41 7.22
CA LYS A 216 -0.20 -8.13 8.06
C LYS A 216 1.15 -8.18 7.38
N ILE A 217 2.12 -7.51 7.98
CA ILE A 217 3.50 -7.48 7.49
C ILE A 217 4.37 -8.16 8.54
N GLY A 218 5.10 -9.21 8.15
CA GLY A 218 6.00 -9.94 9.00
C GLY A 218 7.43 -9.44 8.86
N LEU A 219 8.08 -9.21 9.99
CA LEU A 219 9.48 -8.79 10.07
C LEU A 219 10.40 -9.87 10.64
N ASN A 220 11.68 -9.78 10.32
CA ASN A 220 12.75 -10.61 10.88
C ASN A 220 14.00 -9.78 11.22
N CYS A 221 14.60 -10.08 12.37
CA CYS A 221 15.81 -9.45 12.89
C CYS A 221 16.98 -10.42 13.12
N LYS A 222 16.82 -11.71 12.80
CA LYS A 222 17.83 -12.76 13.08
C LYS A 222 19.03 -12.78 12.13
N MET A 223 19.04 -11.93 11.13
CA MET A 223 20.15 -11.89 10.16
C MET A 223 21.22 -10.91 10.62
N ASP A 224 22.46 -11.16 10.22
CA ASP A 224 23.58 -10.27 10.53
C ASP A 224 23.30 -8.84 10.04
N GLY A 225 23.61 -7.85 10.88
CA GLY A 225 23.37 -6.43 10.61
C GLY A 225 21.93 -5.95 10.81
N LEU A 226 21.03 -6.80 11.31
CA LEU A 226 19.67 -6.43 11.74
C LEU A 226 19.55 -6.40 13.27
N GLY A 227 18.46 -5.83 13.76
CA GLY A 227 18.14 -5.72 15.18
C GLY A 227 18.03 -4.28 15.68
N ALA A 228 18.03 -4.12 17.00
CA ALA A 228 17.96 -2.81 17.61
C ALA A 228 19.23 -1.98 17.29
N ALA A 229 19.08 -0.66 17.16
CA ALA A 229 20.18 0.25 16.83
C ALA A 229 21.37 0.13 17.80
N GLY A 230 21.10 -0.19 19.08
CA GLY A 230 22.15 -0.45 20.08
C GLY A 230 23.00 -1.69 19.79
N TRP A 231 22.40 -2.75 19.22
CA TRP A 231 23.10 -4.00 18.94
C TRP A 231 23.98 -3.90 17.69
N ILE A 232 23.56 -3.08 16.73
CA ILE A 232 24.29 -2.90 15.46
C ILE A 232 25.58 -2.11 15.70
N LYS A 233 25.55 -1.07 16.53
CA LYS A 233 26.74 -0.27 16.89
C LYS A 233 27.83 -1.06 17.61
N GLU A 234 27.49 -2.17 18.24
CA GLU A 234 28.42 -3.01 19.00
C GLU A 234 29.20 -4.00 18.10
N ASN A 235 28.70 -4.22 16.88
CA ASN A 235 29.27 -5.14 15.89
C ASN A 235 30.07 -4.44 14.78
N GLU A 236 30.15 -3.11 14.78
CA GLU A 236 31.05 -2.30 13.92
C GLU A 236 32.38 -2.01 14.62
#